data_AF-K7PI05-F1
#
_entry.id   AF-K7PI05-F1
#
_cell.length_a   1.000
_cell.length_b   1.000
_cell.length_c   1.000
_cell.angle_alpha   90.00
_cell.angle_beta   90.00
_cell.angle_gamma   90.00
#
_symmetry.space_group_name_H-M   'P 1'
#
loop_
_entity.id
_entity.type
_entity.pdbx_description
1 polymer ?
#
loop_
_entity_poly.entity_id
_entity_poly.type
_entity_poly.pdbx_seq_one_letter_code
_entity_poly.pdbx_strand_id
1 'polypeptide(L)' 'EENLTGKTTQMDISTNENMRTLENIGKRLLNKSVSRLDLETGILEPVEGEGTNAEALTRFAQMLSAER' A
#
# COMPACT_ATOMS: atom_id res chain seq x y z
N GLU A 1 10.72 7.93 0.39
CA GLU A 1 9.39 7.34 0.65
C GLU A 1 8.61 7.26 -0.65
N GLU A 2 7.85 6.19 -0.88
CA GLU A 2 6.91 6.14 -2.02
C GLU A 2 5.57 6.71 -1.57
N ASN A 3 5.53 8.03 -1.42
CA ASN A 3 4.34 8.79 -1.12
C ASN A 3 3.71 9.31 -2.41
N LEU A 4 2.43 9.66 -2.36
CA LEU A 4 1.81 10.46 -3.40
C LEU A 4 2.53 11.82 -3.47
N THR A 5 2.85 12.25 -4.68
CA THR A 5 3.53 13.54 -4.95
C THR A 5 2.93 14.25 -6.17
N GLY A 6 3.06 15.58 -6.21
CA GLY A 6 2.61 16.38 -7.36
C GLY A 6 1.12 16.17 -7.68
N LYS A 7 0.80 15.80 -8.93
CA LYS A 7 -0.60 15.57 -9.36
C LYS A 7 -1.25 14.35 -8.70
N THR A 8 -0.47 13.38 -8.22
CA THR A 8 -1.02 12.16 -7.61
C THR A 8 -1.62 12.41 -6.22
N THR A 9 -1.38 13.57 -5.60
CA THR A 9 -2.05 13.96 -4.35
C THR A 9 -3.42 14.60 -4.58
N GLN A 10 -3.76 14.97 -5.81
CA GLN A 10 -5.00 15.66 -6.14
C GLN A 10 -6.07 14.65 -6.54
N MET A 11 -7.21 14.70 -5.86
CA MET A 11 -8.29 13.72 -6.01
C MET A 11 -9.15 13.96 -7.27
N ASP A 12 -9.08 15.15 -7.86
CA ASP A 12 -9.87 15.58 -9.03
C ASP A 12 -9.13 15.48 -10.37
N ILE A 13 -7.83 15.16 -10.36
CA ILE A 13 -7.04 14.97 -11.59
C ILE A 13 -7.14 13.51 -12.08
N SER A 14 -8.06 13.24 -13.00
CA SER A 14 -8.29 11.91 -13.59
C SER A 14 -7.66 11.70 -14.97
N THR A 15 -6.59 12.45 -15.30
CA THR A 15 -5.90 12.26 -16.58
C THR A 15 -5.31 10.85 -16.68
N ASN A 16 -5.27 10.29 -17.89
CA ASN A 16 -4.71 8.94 -18.12
C ASN A 16 -3.29 8.77 -17.57
N GLU A 17 -2.47 9.83 -17.63
CA GLU A 17 -1.12 9.85 -17.07
C GLU A 17 -1.13 9.74 -15.54
N ASN A 18 -1.98 10.51 -14.85
CA ASN A 18 -2.09 10.46 -13.39
C ASN A 18 -2.58 9.09 -12.92
N MET A 19 -3.59 8.53 -13.60
CA MET A 19 -4.13 7.21 -13.29
C MET A 19 -3.10 6.09 -13.43
N ARG A 20 -2.30 6.09 -14.52
CA ARG A 20 -1.21 5.12 -14.71
C ARG A 20 -0.11 5.28 -13.65
N THR A 21 0.18 6.51 -13.24
CA THR A 21 1.15 6.78 -12.18
C THR A 21 0.66 6.23 -10.85
N LEU A 22 -0.60 6.47 -10.49
CA LEU A 22 -1.24 5.91 -9.29
C LEU A 22 -1.25 4.39 -9.29
N GLU A 23 -1.56 3.76 -10.43
CA GLU A 23 -1.51 2.30 -10.59
C GLU A 23 -0.10 1.76 -10.31
N ASN A 24 0.93 2.41 -10.87
CA ASN A 24 2.32 2.02 -10.66
C ASN A 24 2.76 2.19 -9.20
N ILE A 25 2.33 3.26 -8.52
CA ILE A 25 2.57 3.45 -7.08
C ILE A 25 1.92 2.30 -6.30
N GLY A 26 0.66 1.97 -6.57
CA GLY A 26 -0.02 0.84 -5.92
C GLY A 26 0.71 -0.49 -6.11
N LYS A 27 1.17 -0.80 -7.33
CA LYS A 27 1.98 -2.00 -7.61
C LYS A 27 3.29 -2.03 -6.85
N ARG A 28 3.93 -0.88 -6.65
CA ARG A 28 5.17 -0.78 -5.86
C ARG A 28 4.91 -0.94 -4.36
N LEU A 29 3.81 -0.41 -3.85
CA LEU A 29 3.39 -0.58 -2.45
C LEU A 29 3.16 -2.05 -2.09
N LEU A 30 2.70 -2.88 -3.03
CA LEU A 30 2.58 -4.33 -2.81
C LEU A 30 3.91 -5.01 -2.47
N ASN A 31 5.03 -4.52 -3.01
CA ASN A 31 6.37 -5.06 -2.76
C ASN A 31 7.03 -4.49 -1.49
N LYS A 32 6.40 -3.52 -0.82
CA LYS A 32 6.91 -2.97 0.45
C LYS A 32 6.56 -3.89 1.61
N SER A 33 7.41 -3.85 2.63
CA SER A 33 7.12 -4.52 3.90
C SER A 33 5.81 -4.01 4.49
N VAL A 34 5.11 -4.89 5.19
CA VAL A 34 3.96 -4.49 6.02
C VAL A 34 4.44 -3.44 7.01
N SER A 35 3.66 -2.36 7.15
CA SER A 35 3.94 -1.29 8.10
C SER A 35 2.78 -1.08 9.05
N ARG A 36 3.09 -0.63 10.26
CA ARG A 36 2.13 -0.19 11.28
C ARG A 36 2.33 1.30 11.53
N LEU A 37 1.23 2.00 11.76
CA LEU A 37 1.27 3.39 12.20
C LEU A 37 1.60 3.42 13.69
N ASP A 38 2.70 4.05 14.04
CA ASP A 38 2.96 4.51 15.40
C ASP A 38 2.02 5.68 15.69
N LEU A 39 1.16 5.53 16.71
CA LEU A 39 0.14 6.54 17.06
C LEU A 39 0.71 7.72 17.86
N GLU A 40 1.88 7.56 18.48
CA GLU A 40 2.57 8.62 19.21
C GLU A 40 3.36 9.51 18.26
N THR A 41 4.11 8.90 17.34
CA THR A 41 4.96 9.64 16.38
C THR A 41 4.25 9.98 15.07
N GLY A 42 3.18 9.26 14.73
CA GLY A 42 2.45 9.38 13.46
C GLY A 42 3.21 8.79 12.26
N ILE A 43 4.28 8.03 12.50
CA ILE A 43 5.15 7.49 11.45
C ILE A 43 4.75 6.03 11.14
N LEU A 44 4.85 5.65 9.86
CA LEU A 44 4.68 4.27 9.43
C LEU A 44 6.00 3.51 9.60
N GLU A 45 5.99 2.50 10.46
CA GLU A 45 7.15 1.66 10.75
C GLU A 45 6.95 0.24 10.19
N PRO A 46 7.96 -0.36 9.56
CA PRO A 46 7.86 -1.74 9.09
C PRO A 46 7.68 -2.71 10.27
N VAL A 47 6.83 -3.71 10.10
CA VAL A 47 6.63 -4.79 11.07
C VAL A 47 7.57 -5.94 10.71
N GLU A 48 8.54 -6.20 11.58
CA GLU A 48 9.49 -7.30 11.36
C GLU A 48 8.77 -8.66 11.30
N GLY A 49 9.20 -9.51 10.36
CA GLY A 49 8.66 -10.86 10.19
C GLY A 49 7.35 -10.97 9.40
N GLU A 50 6.65 -9.87 9.12
CA GLU A 50 5.37 -9.89 8.39
C GLU A 50 5.52 -9.92 6.85
N GLY A 51 6.75 -9.86 6.33
CA GLY A 51 6.99 -9.86 4.89
C GLY A 51 6.41 -8.63 4.18
N THR A 52 6.00 -8.80 2.94
CA THR A 52 5.46 -7.75 2.07
C THR A 52 3.94 -7.61 2.16
N ASN A 53 3.42 -6.46 1.73
CA ASN A 53 1.97 -6.23 1.62
C ASN A 53 1.28 -7.24 0.70
N ALA A 54 1.92 -7.64 -0.40
CA ALA A 54 1.40 -8.69 -1.29
C ALA A 54 1.23 -10.03 -0.57
N GLU A 55 2.22 -10.46 0.20
CA GLU A 55 2.18 -11.70 0.97
C GLU A 55 1.12 -11.64 2.07
N ALA A 56 1.02 -10.50 2.78
CA ALA A 56 -0.01 -10.28 3.79
C ALA A 56 -1.43 -10.33 3.21
N LEU A 57 -1.68 -9.67 2.07
CA LEU A 57 -2.97 -9.73 1.37
C LEU A 57 -3.29 -11.14 0.86
N THR A 58 -2.28 -11.90 0.42
CA THR A 58 -2.44 -13.31 0.00
C THR A 58 -2.87 -14.19 1.18
N ARG A 59 -2.18 -14.05 2.33
CA ARG A 59 -2.55 -14.73 3.59
C ARG A 59 -3.97 -14.37 4.01
N PHE A 60 -4.34 -13.09 3.90
CA PHE A 60 -5.68 -12.60 4.23
C PHE A 60 -6.76 -13.20 3.33
N ALA A 61 -6.52 -13.26 2.02
CA ALA A 61 -7.45 -13.89 1.07
C ALA A 61 -7.66 -15.39 1.37
N GLN A 62 -6.61 -16.11 1.78
CA GLN A 62 -6.72 -17.51 2.20
C GLN A 62 -7.59 -17.67 3.45
N MET A 63 -7.42 -16.82 4.46
CA MET A 63 -8.26 -16.84 5.67
C MET A 63 -9.74 -16.61 5.33
N LEU A 64 -10.04 -15.59 4.53
CA LEU A 64 -11.41 -15.30 4.09
C LEU A 64 -12.03 -16.45 3.28
N SER A 65 -11.21 -17.15 2.48
CA SER A 65 -11.68 -18.32 1.73
C SER A 65 -11.96 -19.52 2.62
N ALA A 66 -11.24 -19.68 3.74
CA ALA A 66 -11.43 -20.77 4.69
C ALA A 66 -12.60 -20.54 5.65
N GLU A 67 -13.02 -19.28 5.85
CA GLU A 67 -14.20 -18.91 6.64
C GLU A 67 -15.53 -19.17 5.90
N ARG A 68 -15.49 -19.30 4.57
CA ARG A 68 -16.65 -19.60 3.72
C ARG A 68 -16.98 -21.09 3.70
#